data_AF-A0A382F9W0-F1
#
_entry.id   AF-A0A382F9W0-F1
#
_cell.length_a   1.000
_cell.length_b   1.000
_cell.length_c   1.000
_cell.angle_alpha   90.00
_cell.angle_beta   90.00
_cell.angle_gamma   90.00
#
_symmetry.space_group_name_H-M   'P 1'
#
loop_
_entity.id
_entity.type
_entity.pdbx_description
1 polymer ?
#
loop_
_entity_poly.entity_id
_entity_poly.type
_entity_poly.pdbx_seq_one_letter_code
_entity_poly.pdbx_strand_id
1 'polypeptide(L)'
;METKVERYEASDLYTGRGTKQQLEMAVGHRDVAPYLISAGAGLVKISDEIKIPPYESTFSRNGGPSPDQWHLLPHGGLSNLELDEGDRVVAFAPPAYLRALSRDPGLDGIADKLVAPIDSPLFPMCMFPVRIHPRIKEVIGAAAADLNTELIRIYLDDGIPGVERLSNEAEDLPPLPERRRVDDEELLKIVKQHHHDKTQMELIRFIRDELEIS
;
A
#
# COMPACT_ATOMS: atom_id res chain seq x y z
N MET A 1 20.94 -30.57 -16.60
CA MET A 1 21.81 -29.84 -15.66
C MET A 1 20.92 -28.82 -15.00
N GLU A 2 20.42 -29.08 -13.78
CA GLU A 2 19.60 -28.10 -13.06
C GLU A 2 20.52 -26.97 -12.61
N THR A 3 20.27 -25.76 -13.13
CA THR A 3 20.91 -24.55 -12.65
C THR A 3 20.46 -24.36 -11.21
N LYS A 4 21.38 -24.49 -10.25
CA LYS A 4 21.09 -24.27 -8.83
C LYS A 4 20.74 -22.79 -8.68
N VAL A 5 19.45 -22.47 -8.59
CA VAL A 5 18.97 -21.10 -8.46
C VAL A 5 19.42 -20.56 -7.10
N GLU A 6 20.18 -19.48 -7.13
CA GLU A 6 20.65 -18.82 -5.92
C GLU A 6 19.47 -18.23 -5.14
N ARG A 7 19.55 -18.27 -3.81
CA ARG A 7 18.47 -17.82 -2.92
C ARG A 7 19.02 -16.83 -1.92
N TYR A 8 18.23 -15.79 -1.68
CA TYR A 8 18.58 -14.62 -0.87
C TYR A 8 17.50 -14.43 0.19
N GLU A 9 17.84 -13.76 1.28
CA GLU A 9 16.83 -13.37 2.26
C GLU A 9 15.81 -12.43 1.60
N ALA A 10 14.54 -12.57 1.99
CA ALA A 10 13.47 -11.76 1.38
C ALA A 10 13.72 -10.25 1.55
N SER A 11 14.27 -9.83 2.70
CA SER A 11 14.70 -8.46 3.00
C SER A 11 15.71 -7.90 1.99
N ASP A 12 16.61 -8.76 1.46
CA ASP A 12 17.65 -8.36 0.51
C ASP A 12 17.10 -8.18 -0.91
N LEU A 13 16.06 -8.92 -1.28
CA LEU A 13 15.45 -8.86 -2.62
C LEU A 13 14.46 -7.70 -2.74
N TYR A 14 13.73 -7.40 -1.68
CA TYR A 14 12.69 -6.38 -1.67
C TYR A 14 13.26 -4.99 -1.37
N THR A 15 14.02 -4.46 -2.32
CA THR A 15 14.82 -3.23 -2.13
C THR A 15 14.06 -1.92 -2.36
N GLY A 16 12.79 -1.97 -2.72
CA GLY A 16 11.97 -0.78 -2.95
C GLY A 16 11.88 0.10 -1.70
N ARG A 17 12.04 1.42 -1.88
CA ARG A 17 12.05 2.41 -0.79
C ARG A 17 10.90 2.23 0.20
N GLY A 18 9.67 2.09 -0.29
CA GLY A 18 8.49 1.91 0.57
C GLY A 18 8.54 0.63 1.38
N THR A 19 8.89 -0.50 0.74
CA THR A 19 9.01 -1.79 1.44
C THR A 19 10.12 -1.79 2.48
N LYS A 20 11.30 -1.24 2.17
CA LYS A 20 12.38 -1.10 3.15
C LYS A 20 11.94 -0.29 4.38
N GLN A 21 11.33 0.87 4.16
CA GLN A 21 10.82 1.69 5.25
C GLN A 21 9.76 0.95 6.09
N GLN A 22 8.82 0.24 5.46
CA GLN A 22 7.81 -0.54 6.17
C GLN A 22 8.42 -1.65 7.03
N LEU A 23 9.40 -2.38 6.47
CA LEU A 23 10.09 -3.44 7.20
C LEU A 23 10.92 -2.89 8.36
N GLU A 24 11.71 -1.84 8.14
CA GLU A 24 12.51 -1.19 9.18
C GLU A 24 11.64 -0.68 10.32
N MET A 25 10.50 -0.05 10.01
CA MET A 25 9.54 0.42 11.01
C MET A 25 8.97 -0.75 11.81
N ALA A 26 8.48 -1.80 11.16
CA ALA A 26 7.86 -2.92 11.85
C ALA A 26 8.88 -3.70 12.70
N VAL A 27 10.10 -3.94 12.20
CA VAL A 27 11.17 -4.62 12.96
C VAL A 27 11.63 -3.79 14.17
N GLY A 28 11.51 -2.46 14.12
CA GLY A 28 11.80 -1.58 15.24
C GLY A 28 10.83 -1.70 16.43
N HIS A 29 9.66 -2.32 16.24
CA HIS A 29 8.65 -2.50 17.28
C HIS A 29 8.71 -3.90 17.88
N ARG A 30 8.85 -4.00 19.20
CA ARG A 30 9.06 -5.29 19.89
C ARG A 30 7.89 -6.26 19.77
N ASP A 31 6.67 -5.72 19.70
CA ASP A 31 5.43 -6.49 19.75
C ASP A 31 4.81 -6.66 18.36
N VAL A 32 5.64 -6.60 17.31
CA VAL A 32 5.19 -6.65 15.91
C VAL A 32 5.97 -7.73 15.15
N ALA A 33 5.24 -8.59 14.46
CA ALA A 33 5.80 -9.57 13.53
C ALA A 33 5.55 -9.10 12.07
N PRO A 34 6.58 -8.62 11.35
CA PRO A 34 6.40 -8.21 9.96
C PRO A 34 6.27 -9.41 9.01
N TYR A 35 5.29 -9.31 8.13
CA TYR A 35 5.09 -10.24 7.01
C TYR A 35 5.13 -9.48 5.69
N LEU A 36 5.67 -10.13 4.67
CA LEU A 36 5.68 -9.66 3.31
C LEU A 36 4.61 -10.38 2.48
N ILE A 37 3.72 -9.63 1.85
CA ILE A 37 2.77 -10.15 0.86
C ILE A 37 3.50 -10.24 -0.49
N SER A 38 4.05 -11.40 -0.81
CA SER A 38 4.82 -11.61 -2.04
C SER A 38 3.97 -12.25 -3.15
N ALA A 39 3.96 -11.64 -4.33
CA ALA A 39 3.35 -12.20 -5.54
C ALA A 39 4.13 -13.37 -6.16
N GLY A 40 5.33 -13.73 -5.68
CA GLY A 40 6.12 -14.87 -6.18
C GLY A 40 6.43 -15.94 -5.13
N ALA A 41 6.35 -15.58 -3.84
CA ALA A 41 6.70 -16.45 -2.74
C ALA A 41 5.51 -16.80 -1.83
N GLY A 42 4.42 -16.01 -1.79
CA GLY A 42 3.32 -16.19 -0.86
C GLY A 42 3.41 -15.21 0.32
N LEU A 43 2.97 -15.61 1.49
CA LEU A 43 3.12 -14.84 2.72
C LEU A 43 4.44 -15.22 3.41
N VAL A 44 5.37 -14.27 3.52
CA VAL A 44 6.71 -14.52 4.07
C VAL A 44 6.88 -13.79 5.38
N LYS A 45 7.06 -14.54 6.49
CA LYS A 45 7.42 -13.96 7.79
C LYS A 45 8.89 -13.54 7.77
N ILE A 46 9.17 -12.29 8.12
CA ILE A 46 10.52 -11.73 7.98
C ILE A 46 11.49 -12.31 9.01
N SER A 47 11.00 -12.65 10.21
CA SER A 47 11.81 -13.27 11.27
C SER A 47 12.30 -14.68 10.96
N ASP A 48 11.73 -15.35 9.95
CA ASP A 48 12.03 -16.75 9.64
C ASP A 48 13.26 -16.90 8.74
N GLU A 49 13.90 -15.79 8.36
CA GLU A 49 15.11 -15.76 7.51
C GLU A 49 14.97 -16.60 6.22
N ILE A 50 13.74 -16.63 5.70
CA ILE A 50 13.38 -17.45 4.55
C ILE A 50 14.16 -16.97 3.32
N LYS A 51 14.86 -17.92 2.68
CA LYS A 51 15.60 -17.68 1.44
C LYS A 51 14.76 -18.01 0.21
N ILE A 52 14.49 -17.00 -0.61
CA ILE A 52 13.70 -17.10 -1.85
C ILE A 52 14.58 -16.77 -3.07
N PRO A 53 14.27 -17.32 -4.25
CA PRO A 53 14.96 -16.94 -5.49
C PRO A 53 14.56 -15.53 -5.95
N PRO A 54 15.36 -14.86 -6.77
CA PRO A 54 14.94 -13.62 -7.43
C PRO A 54 13.85 -13.90 -8.48
N TYR A 55 12.87 -13.01 -8.57
CA TYR A 55 11.81 -13.04 -9.59
C TYR A 55 11.25 -11.63 -9.80
N GLU A 56 10.53 -11.46 -10.91
CA GLU A 56 9.68 -10.31 -11.15
C GLU A 56 8.23 -10.81 -11.27
N SER A 57 7.42 -10.54 -10.26
CA SER A 57 6.01 -10.94 -10.21
C SER A 57 5.17 -9.85 -9.54
N THR A 58 3.98 -9.61 -10.06
CA THR A 58 3.02 -8.64 -9.51
C THR A 58 1.59 -9.03 -9.86
N PHE A 59 0.65 -8.68 -9.00
CA PHE A 59 -0.80 -8.87 -9.23
C PHE A 59 -1.41 -7.88 -10.24
N SER A 60 -0.66 -6.89 -10.72
CA SER A 60 -1.19 -5.81 -11.57
C SER A 60 -0.95 -5.95 -13.07
N ARG A 61 -0.11 -6.90 -13.52
CA ARG A 61 0.35 -6.97 -14.92
C ARG A 61 0.54 -8.40 -15.44
N ASN A 62 -0.50 -9.25 -15.49
CA ASN A 62 -0.52 -10.60 -16.11
C ASN A 62 0.74 -11.51 -15.93
N GLY A 63 1.59 -11.21 -14.96
CA GLY A 63 2.94 -11.78 -14.81
C GLY A 63 3.15 -12.32 -13.39
N GLY A 64 2.05 -12.55 -12.68
CA GLY A 64 2.01 -13.15 -11.36
C GLY A 64 0.82 -14.11 -11.25
N PRO A 65 0.67 -14.79 -10.10
CA PRO A 65 -0.45 -15.69 -9.87
C PRO A 65 -1.77 -14.93 -9.88
N SER A 66 -2.87 -15.64 -10.16
CA SER A 66 -4.18 -15.08 -9.86
C SER A 66 -4.34 -14.91 -8.34
N PRO A 67 -5.22 -14.01 -7.88
CA PRO A 67 -5.55 -13.90 -6.45
C PRO A 67 -5.90 -15.25 -5.80
N ASP A 68 -6.67 -16.09 -6.49
CA ASP A 68 -7.10 -17.41 -5.99
C ASP A 68 -5.96 -18.44 -5.94
N GLN A 69 -4.84 -18.20 -6.60
CA GLN A 69 -3.66 -19.07 -6.59
C GLN A 69 -2.60 -18.64 -5.58
N TRP A 70 -2.74 -17.45 -4.99
CA TRP A 70 -1.68 -16.87 -4.17
C TRP A 70 -1.33 -17.74 -2.95
N HIS A 71 -2.33 -18.31 -2.28
CA HIS A 71 -2.15 -19.20 -1.14
C HIS A 71 -1.46 -20.54 -1.49
N LEU A 72 -1.32 -20.86 -2.78
CA LEU A 72 -0.64 -22.07 -3.28
C LEU A 72 0.85 -21.83 -3.57
N LEU A 73 1.35 -20.61 -3.39
CA LEU A 73 2.75 -20.29 -3.55
C LEU A 73 3.62 -20.98 -2.48
N PRO A 74 4.96 -21.07 -2.66
CA PRO A 74 5.83 -21.90 -1.83
C PRO A 74 5.77 -21.62 -0.32
N HIS A 75 5.47 -20.39 0.10
CA HIS A 75 5.33 -20.01 1.51
C HIS A 75 3.88 -19.83 1.95
N GLY A 76 2.94 -20.35 1.15
CA GLY A 76 1.51 -20.37 1.45
C GLY A 76 0.91 -18.98 1.60
N GLY A 77 -0.17 -18.92 2.36
CA GLY A 77 -0.98 -17.73 2.56
C GLY A 77 -1.36 -17.50 4.02
N LEU A 78 -2.57 -17.00 4.26
CA LEU A 78 -3.03 -16.58 5.59
C LEU A 78 -3.08 -17.72 6.62
N SER A 79 -3.23 -18.97 6.18
CA SER A 79 -3.25 -20.15 7.04
C SER A 79 -1.94 -20.36 7.82
N ASN A 80 -0.85 -19.71 7.43
CA ASN A 80 0.47 -19.82 8.07
C ASN A 80 0.69 -18.78 9.17
N LEU A 81 -0.32 -17.95 9.46
CA LEU A 81 -0.27 -17.02 10.58
C LEU A 81 -0.46 -17.76 11.90
N GLU A 82 0.53 -17.65 12.77
CA GLU A 82 0.46 -18.09 14.17
C GLU A 82 0.06 -16.87 14.99
N LEU A 83 -1.18 -16.86 15.50
CA LEU A 83 -1.76 -15.73 16.21
C LEU A 83 -2.18 -16.14 17.62
N ASP A 84 -1.76 -15.36 18.61
CA ASP A 84 -2.16 -15.50 20.00
C ASP A 84 -3.45 -14.71 20.30
N GLU A 85 -4.01 -14.93 21.48
CA GLU A 85 -5.14 -14.14 21.96
C GLU A 85 -4.71 -12.68 22.18
N GLY A 86 -5.42 -11.75 21.53
CA GLY A 86 -5.13 -10.32 21.58
C GLY A 86 -4.42 -9.78 20.33
N ASP A 87 -3.86 -10.65 19.50
CA ASP A 87 -3.17 -10.24 18.27
C ASP A 87 -4.10 -9.53 17.29
N ARG A 88 -3.50 -8.69 16.45
CA ARG A 88 -4.15 -7.98 15.34
C ARG A 88 -3.37 -8.19 14.06
N VAL A 89 -4.10 -8.46 12.98
CA VAL A 89 -3.53 -8.55 11.63
C VAL A 89 -3.84 -7.25 10.91
N VAL A 90 -2.81 -6.46 10.60
CA VAL A 90 -2.97 -5.12 10.02
C VAL A 90 -2.62 -5.15 8.54
N ALA A 91 -3.57 -4.81 7.67
CA ALA A 91 -3.41 -4.91 6.22
C ALA A 91 -3.62 -3.56 5.51
N PHE A 92 -2.58 -2.72 5.51
CA PHE A 92 -2.48 -1.54 4.64
C PHE A 92 -1.56 -1.81 3.45
N ALA A 93 -2.14 -2.21 2.32
CA ALA A 93 -1.40 -2.56 1.12
C ALA A 93 -2.12 -2.08 -0.15
N PRO A 94 -1.45 -2.05 -1.31
CA PRO A 94 -2.13 -1.69 -2.56
C PRO A 94 -3.33 -2.62 -2.85
N PRO A 95 -4.42 -2.13 -3.48
CA PRO A 95 -5.64 -2.91 -3.67
C PRO A 95 -5.45 -4.27 -4.34
N ALA A 96 -4.46 -4.40 -5.23
CA ALA A 96 -4.16 -5.66 -5.90
C ALA A 96 -3.67 -6.75 -4.93
N TYR A 97 -2.90 -6.37 -3.91
CA TYR A 97 -2.41 -7.27 -2.88
C TYR A 97 -3.50 -7.60 -1.86
N LEU A 98 -4.32 -6.61 -1.47
CA LEU A 98 -5.49 -6.86 -0.62
C LEU A 98 -6.52 -7.79 -1.28
N ARG A 99 -6.66 -7.75 -2.61
CA ARG A 99 -7.46 -8.73 -3.37
C ARG A 99 -6.92 -10.15 -3.29
N ALA A 100 -5.60 -10.34 -3.23
CA ALA A 100 -5.02 -11.67 -3.05
C ALA A 100 -5.37 -12.22 -1.65
N LEU A 101 -5.21 -11.40 -0.62
CA LEU A 101 -5.63 -11.75 0.74
C LEU A 101 -7.13 -12.05 0.83
N SER A 102 -7.98 -11.27 0.16
CA SER A 102 -9.44 -11.46 0.19
C SER A 102 -9.91 -12.76 -0.49
N ARG A 103 -9.04 -13.43 -1.24
CA ARG A 103 -9.34 -14.69 -1.94
C ARG A 103 -8.61 -15.89 -1.30
N ASP A 104 -7.85 -15.65 -0.25
CA ASP A 104 -7.17 -16.69 0.49
C ASP A 104 -8.18 -17.46 1.37
N PRO A 105 -8.24 -18.81 1.28
CA PRO A 105 -9.13 -19.62 2.12
C PRO A 105 -8.91 -19.46 3.64
N GLY A 106 -7.73 -19.00 4.07
CA GLY A 106 -7.40 -18.75 5.47
C GLY A 106 -7.96 -17.45 6.04
N LEU A 107 -8.61 -16.61 5.23
CA LEU A 107 -9.14 -15.31 5.66
C LEU A 107 -10.12 -15.43 6.84
N ASP A 108 -11.00 -16.43 6.81
CA ASP A 108 -11.97 -16.68 7.88
C ASP A 108 -11.29 -16.90 9.24
N GLY A 109 -10.10 -17.50 9.24
CA GLY A 109 -9.34 -17.77 10.47
C GLY A 109 -8.73 -16.53 11.12
N ILE A 110 -8.68 -15.41 10.42
CA ILE A 110 -8.12 -14.14 10.94
C ILE A 110 -9.13 -13.00 10.96
N ALA A 111 -10.35 -13.22 10.46
CA ALA A 111 -11.41 -12.23 10.32
C ALA A 111 -11.66 -11.44 11.61
N ASP A 112 -11.69 -12.14 12.74
CA ASP A 112 -11.90 -11.61 14.10
C ASP A 112 -10.75 -10.74 14.63
N LYS A 113 -9.58 -10.79 13.99
CA LYS A 113 -8.36 -10.04 14.35
C LYS A 113 -7.95 -9.04 13.27
N LEU A 114 -8.64 -9.03 12.13
CA LEU A 114 -8.25 -8.27 10.95
C LEU A 114 -8.59 -6.78 11.11
N VAL A 115 -7.59 -5.95 10.84
CA VAL A 115 -7.68 -4.49 10.69
C VAL A 115 -7.38 -4.14 9.23
N ALA A 116 -8.35 -3.59 8.52
CA ALA A 116 -8.22 -3.21 7.12
C ALA A 116 -9.08 -1.99 6.78
N PRO A 117 -8.78 -1.27 5.68
CA PRO A 117 -9.61 -0.16 5.24
C PRO A 117 -11.04 -0.60 4.90
N ILE A 118 -12.03 0.23 5.24
CA ILE A 118 -13.46 -0.01 4.97
C ILE A 118 -13.77 -0.12 3.46
N ASP A 119 -13.01 0.55 2.62
CA ASP A 119 -13.13 0.55 1.17
C ASP A 119 -12.29 -0.54 0.50
N SER A 120 -11.64 -1.41 1.28
CA SER A 120 -10.81 -2.49 0.79
C SER A 120 -11.63 -3.76 0.47
N PRO A 121 -11.09 -4.67 -0.37
CA PRO A 121 -11.66 -6.00 -0.60
C PRO A 121 -11.77 -6.87 0.67
N LEU A 122 -11.08 -6.51 1.75
CA LEU A 122 -11.10 -7.26 3.02
C LEU A 122 -12.27 -6.86 3.92
N PHE A 123 -12.88 -5.70 3.69
CA PHE A 123 -13.94 -5.15 4.54
C PHE A 123 -15.06 -6.14 4.88
N PRO A 124 -15.61 -6.94 3.93
CA PRO A 124 -16.74 -7.83 4.24
C PRO A 124 -16.49 -8.84 5.37
N MET A 125 -15.23 -9.18 5.63
CA MET A 125 -14.82 -10.15 6.65
C MET A 125 -14.04 -9.51 7.81
N CYS A 126 -13.79 -8.20 7.75
CA CYS A 126 -12.91 -7.51 8.68
C CYS A 126 -13.66 -7.10 9.95
N MET A 127 -13.22 -7.60 11.11
CA MET A 127 -13.81 -7.24 12.41
C MET A 127 -13.50 -5.80 12.83
N PHE A 128 -12.34 -5.27 12.44
CA PHE A 128 -11.89 -3.92 12.81
C PHE A 128 -11.67 -3.05 11.57
N PRO A 129 -12.75 -2.67 10.86
CA PRO A 129 -12.63 -1.82 9.70
C PRO A 129 -12.15 -0.42 10.10
N VAL A 130 -11.26 0.16 9.31
CA VAL A 130 -10.73 1.51 9.53
C VAL A 130 -11.21 2.41 8.40
N ARG A 131 -11.77 3.56 8.76
CA ARG A 131 -12.14 4.58 7.78
C ARG A 131 -10.89 5.32 7.32
N ILE A 132 -10.67 5.37 6.01
CA ILE A 132 -9.61 6.15 5.40
C ILE A 132 -10.24 7.22 4.53
N HIS A 133 -10.11 8.49 4.92
CA HIS A 133 -10.64 9.58 4.11
C HIS A 133 -9.87 9.70 2.78
N PRO A 134 -10.53 9.93 1.62
CA PRO A 134 -9.85 10.02 0.32
C PRO A 134 -8.75 11.10 0.24
N ARG A 135 -8.87 12.13 1.08
CA ARG A 135 -7.92 13.25 1.18
C ARG A 135 -6.98 13.16 2.37
N ILE A 136 -6.95 12.03 3.10
CA ILE A 136 -6.09 11.86 4.29
C ILE A 136 -4.61 12.15 4.00
N LYS A 137 -4.14 11.86 2.78
CA LYS A 137 -2.76 12.15 2.34
C LYS A 137 -2.40 13.63 2.42
N GLU A 138 -3.38 14.53 2.29
CA GLU A 138 -3.17 15.98 2.40
C GLU A 138 -2.91 16.37 3.86
N VAL A 139 -3.64 15.76 4.81
CA VAL A 139 -3.43 15.96 6.26
C VAL A 139 -2.10 15.37 6.70
N ILE A 140 -1.77 14.15 6.23
CA ILE A 140 -0.50 13.47 6.53
C ILE A 140 0.69 14.21 5.87
N GLY A 141 0.46 14.95 4.78
CA GLY A 141 1.53 15.55 3.99
C GLY A 141 2.33 14.54 3.17
N ALA A 142 1.70 13.42 2.78
CA ALA A 142 2.35 12.32 2.07
C ALA A 142 1.95 12.23 0.59
N ALA A 143 2.87 11.71 -0.23
CA ALA A 143 2.55 11.32 -1.59
C ALA A 143 1.67 10.06 -1.60
N ALA A 144 0.86 9.88 -2.65
CA ALA A 144 0.01 8.69 -2.77
C ALA A 144 0.80 7.37 -2.77
N ALA A 145 2.04 7.39 -3.27
CA ALA A 145 2.92 6.22 -3.27
C ALA A 145 3.39 5.82 -1.86
N ASP A 146 3.38 6.76 -0.92
CA ASP A 146 3.87 6.55 0.46
C ASP A 146 2.71 6.39 1.46
N LEU A 147 1.46 6.54 1.02
CA LEU A 147 0.28 6.54 1.89
C LEU A 147 0.18 5.27 2.76
N ASN A 148 0.37 4.08 2.17
CA ASN A 148 0.32 2.82 2.94
C ASN A 148 1.42 2.77 4.02
N THR A 149 2.61 3.29 3.72
CA THR A 149 3.72 3.36 4.67
C THR A 149 3.36 4.25 5.86
N GLU A 150 2.77 5.41 5.59
CA GLU A 150 2.34 6.34 6.65
C GLU A 150 1.18 5.77 7.47
N LEU A 151 0.20 5.13 6.84
CA LEU A 151 -0.90 4.46 7.55
C LEU A 151 -0.40 3.36 8.49
N ILE A 152 0.59 2.57 8.06
CA ILE A 152 1.25 1.58 8.92
C ILE A 152 1.92 2.29 10.10
N ARG A 153 2.69 3.35 9.86
CA ARG A 153 3.36 4.12 10.94
C ARG A 153 2.36 4.64 11.96
N ILE A 154 1.31 5.34 11.50
CA ILE A 154 0.27 5.89 12.36
C ILE A 154 -0.40 4.79 13.19
N TYR A 155 -0.69 3.64 12.59
CA TYR A 155 -1.28 2.52 13.32
C TYR A 155 -0.32 1.94 14.36
N LEU A 156 0.97 1.83 14.05
CA LEU A 156 1.96 1.34 15.01
C LEU A 156 2.08 2.28 16.23
N ASP A 157 1.99 3.59 16.01
CA ASP A 157 2.12 4.60 17.07
C ASP A 157 0.83 4.74 17.90
N ASP A 158 -0.33 4.83 17.24
CA ASP A 158 -1.60 5.26 17.85
C ASP A 158 -2.78 4.28 17.62
N GLY A 159 -2.56 3.17 16.91
CA GLY A 159 -3.60 2.21 16.55
C GLY A 159 -4.69 2.78 15.62
N ILE A 160 -5.87 2.17 15.67
CA ILE A 160 -7.06 2.62 14.93
C ILE A 160 -7.41 4.09 15.23
N PRO A 161 -7.43 4.55 16.51
CA PRO A 161 -7.75 5.93 16.83
C PRO A 161 -6.87 6.96 16.13
N GLY A 162 -5.58 6.66 15.92
CA GLY A 162 -4.67 7.54 15.18
C GLY A 162 -5.09 7.75 13.73
N VAL A 163 -5.45 6.66 13.04
CA VAL A 163 -5.88 6.71 11.64
C VAL A 163 -7.25 7.40 11.50
N GLU A 164 -8.18 7.13 12.42
CA GLU A 164 -9.51 7.73 12.40
C GLU A 164 -9.47 9.23 12.69
N ARG A 165 -8.62 9.67 13.63
CA ARG A 165 -8.40 11.09 13.94
C ARG A 165 -7.97 11.87 12.69
N LEU A 166 -6.97 11.38 11.97
CA LEU A 166 -6.51 12.01 10.73
C LEU A 166 -7.56 11.98 9.61
N SER A 167 -8.38 10.93 9.56
CA SER A 167 -9.52 10.89 8.64
C SER A 167 -10.59 11.90 9.01
N ASN A 168 -10.81 12.19 10.31
CA ASN A 168 -11.74 13.23 10.76
C ASN A 168 -11.19 14.62 10.40
N GLU A 169 -9.91 14.89 10.65
CA GLU A 169 -9.25 16.15 10.24
C GLU A 169 -9.35 16.39 8.73
N ALA A 170 -9.36 15.31 7.93
CA ALA A 170 -9.49 15.40 6.49
C ALA A 170 -10.91 15.80 6.01
N GLU A 171 -11.94 15.66 6.86
CA GLU A 171 -13.29 16.15 6.58
C GLU A 171 -13.39 17.68 6.68
N ASP A 172 -12.56 18.28 7.54
CA ASP A 172 -12.49 19.72 7.74
C ASP A 172 -11.65 20.43 6.67
N LEU A 173 -11.07 19.69 5.72
CA LEU A 173 -10.32 20.29 4.62
C LEU A 173 -11.23 21.17 3.76
N PRO A 174 -10.74 22.35 3.31
CA PRO A 174 -11.51 23.19 2.42
C PRO A 174 -11.84 22.43 1.13
N PRO A 175 -12.97 22.74 0.48
CA PRO A 175 -13.36 22.10 -0.77
C PRO A 175 -12.23 22.20 -1.80
N LEU A 176 -12.13 21.19 -2.67
CA LEU A 176 -11.14 21.22 -3.74
C LEU A 176 -11.37 22.47 -4.60
N PRO A 177 -10.30 23.19 -5.00
CA PRO A 177 -10.44 24.29 -5.93
C PRO A 177 -11.18 23.82 -7.19
N GLU A 178 -12.20 24.56 -7.60
CA GLU A 178 -12.85 24.30 -8.88
C GLU A 178 -11.85 24.61 -9.99
N ARG A 179 -11.57 23.62 -10.82
CA ARG A 179 -10.66 23.78 -11.95
C ARG A 179 -11.39 23.56 -13.26
N ARG A 180 -11.17 24.46 -14.22
CA ARG A 180 -11.74 24.34 -15.55
C ARG A 180 -10.99 23.27 -16.34
N ARG A 181 -11.73 22.35 -16.95
CA ARG A 181 -11.17 21.42 -17.94
C ARG A 181 -10.96 22.14 -19.26
N VAL A 182 -9.81 21.93 -19.86
CA VAL A 182 -9.46 22.44 -21.19
C VAL A 182 -9.25 21.27 -22.14
N ASP A 183 -9.37 21.53 -23.44
CA ASP A 183 -8.99 20.55 -24.45
C ASP A 183 -7.47 20.58 -24.71
N ASP A 184 -6.98 19.59 -25.46
CA ASP A 184 -5.56 19.44 -25.77
C ASP A 184 -5.02 20.63 -26.58
N GLU A 185 -5.85 21.28 -27.39
CA GLU A 185 -5.42 22.41 -28.22
C GLU A 185 -5.17 23.65 -27.36
N GLU A 186 -6.07 23.93 -26.43
CA GLU A 186 -5.96 24.99 -25.45
C GLU A 186 -4.79 24.74 -24.49
N LEU A 187 -4.65 23.52 -23.97
CA LEU A 187 -3.52 23.15 -23.12
C LEU A 187 -2.19 23.36 -23.84
N LEU A 188 -2.10 22.94 -25.12
CA LEU A 188 -0.90 23.11 -25.93
C LEU A 188 -0.57 24.60 -26.15
N LYS A 189 -1.57 25.46 -26.34
CA LYS A 189 -1.37 26.91 -26.45
C LYS A 189 -0.79 27.49 -25.16
N ILE A 190 -1.34 27.10 -24.01
CA ILE A 190 -0.86 27.54 -22.69
C ILE A 190 0.60 27.09 -22.47
N VAL A 191 0.90 25.81 -22.72
CA VAL A 191 2.27 25.28 -22.59
C VAL A 191 3.23 26.04 -23.50
N LYS A 192 2.88 26.28 -24.76
CA LYS A 192 3.73 27.04 -25.69
C LYS A 192 3.99 28.46 -25.21
N GLN A 193 3.00 29.13 -24.62
CA GLN A 193 3.14 30.50 -24.12
C GLN A 193 4.02 30.60 -22.87
N HIS A 194 3.97 29.61 -21.97
CA HIS A 194 4.55 29.73 -20.63
C HIS A 194 5.72 28.77 -20.33
N HIS A 195 6.12 27.90 -21.26
CA HIS A 195 7.22 26.95 -21.01
C HIS A 195 8.63 27.57 -20.99
N HIS A 196 8.82 28.76 -21.57
CA HIS A 196 10.15 29.31 -21.79
C HIS A 196 10.86 29.77 -20.51
N ASP A 197 10.11 30.10 -19.46
CA ASP A 197 10.61 30.63 -18.20
C ASP A 197 10.35 29.73 -16.99
N LYS A 198 9.84 28.50 -17.22
CA LYS A 198 9.43 27.57 -16.16
C LYS A 198 9.96 26.18 -16.40
N THR A 199 10.42 25.53 -15.34
CA THR A 199 10.62 24.07 -15.34
C THR A 199 9.27 23.36 -15.55
N GLN A 200 9.31 22.08 -15.91
CA GLN A 200 8.09 21.28 -16.10
C GLN A 200 7.19 21.32 -14.85
N MET A 201 7.77 21.26 -13.65
CA MET A 201 6.98 21.30 -12.42
C MET A 201 6.40 22.68 -12.11
N GLU A 202 7.16 23.75 -12.36
CA GLU A 202 6.66 25.11 -12.21
C GLU A 202 5.54 25.41 -13.19
N LEU A 203 5.66 24.93 -14.44
CA LEU A 203 4.62 25.08 -15.45
C LEU A 203 3.34 24.33 -15.05
N ILE A 204 3.45 23.08 -14.57
CA ILE A 204 2.29 22.32 -14.07
C ILE A 204 1.62 23.06 -12.91
N ARG A 205 2.39 23.57 -11.94
CA ARG A 205 1.85 24.35 -10.81
C ARG A 205 1.19 25.64 -11.28
N PHE A 206 1.82 26.38 -12.19
CA PHE A 206 1.25 27.59 -12.78
C PHE A 206 -0.11 27.31 -13.43
N ILE A 207 -0.19 26.28 -14.29
CA ILE A 207 -1.45 25.90 -14.95
C ILE A 207 -2.52 25.50 -13.92
N ARG A 208 -2.13 24.74 -12.90
CA ARG A 208 -3.07 24.15 -11.95
C ARG A 208 -3.53 25.10 -10.86
N ASP A 209 -2.63 25.94 -10.38
CA ASP A 209 -2.78 26.74 -9.16
C ASP A 209 -2.99 28.24 -9.47
N GLU A 210 -2.49 28.75 -10.61
CA GLU A 210 -2.73 30.14 -11.05
C GLU A 210 -3.78 30.27 -12.15
N LEU A 211 -3.79 29.34 -13.12
CA LEU A 211 -4.81 29.35 -14.19
C LEU A 211 -6.06 28.54 -13.83
N GLU A 212 -6.05 27.83 -12.70
CA GLU A 212 -7.14 26.97 -12.24
C GLU A 212 -7.59 25.95 -13.29
N ILE A 213 -6.63 25.35 -14.02
CA ILE A 213 -6.90 24.37 -15.07
C ILE A 213 -6.59 22.94 -14.59
N SER A 214 -7.47 21.99 -14.96
CA SER A 214 -7.34 20.55 -14.71
C SER A 214 -7.13 19.75 -15.98
#